data_AF-A0A3C0NPV9-F1
#
_entry.id   AF-A0A3C0NPV9-F1
#
_cell.length_a   1.000
_cell.length_b   1.000
_cell.length_c   1.000
_cell.angle_alpha   90.00
_cell.angle_beta   90.00
_cell.angle_gamma   90.00
#
_symmetry.space_group_name_H-M   'P 1'
#
loop_
_entity.id
_entity.type
_entity.pdbx_description
1 polymer ?
#
loop_
_entity_poly.entity_id
_entity_poly.type
_entity_poly.pdbx_seq_one_letter_code
_entity_poly.pdbx_strand_id
1 'polypeptide(L)' 'MNIASWFSENQQWFFSGAGVTLLLGVGWIVKRFFIKDSSINQKQSSGKNSINIQSSGNINFTSSSIKNDTEK' A
#
# COMPACT_ATOMS: atom_id res chain seq x y z
N MET A 1 11.81 -25.54 -30.12
CA MET A 1 11.42 -25.66 -28.70
C MET A 1 10.50 -24.50 -28.40
N ASN A 2 9.24 -24.78 -28.07
CA ASN A 2 8.22 -23.74 -27.84
C ASN A 2 7.98 -23.59 -26.32
N ILE A 3 7.48 -22.43 -25.90
CA ILE A 3 7.32 -22.12 -24.48
C ILE A 3 6.33 -23.07 -23.76
N ALA A 4 5.33 -23.58 -24.49
CA ALA A 4 4.33 -24.51 -23.98
C ALA A 4 4.88 -25.94 -23.80
N SER A 5 5.76 -26.41 -24.69
CA SER A 5 6.42 -27.72 -24.52
C SER A 5 7.33 -27.73 -23.29
N TRP A 6 8.08 -26.64 -23.07
CA TRP A 6 8.91 -26.50 -21.87
C TRP A 6 8.08 -26.48 -20.59
N PHE A 7 6.92 -25.80 -20.60
CA PHE A 7 6.05 -25.78 -19.43
C PHE A 7 5.49 -27.17 -19.10
N SER A 8 5.09 -27.94 -20.11
CA SER A 8 4.59 -29.31 -19.97
C SER A 8 5.62 -30.24 -19.33
N GLU A 9 6.89 -30.10 -19.68
CA GLU A 9 7.99 -30.92 -19.15
C GLU A 9 8.37 -30.54 -17.71
N ASN A 10 8.09 -29.30 -17.29
CA ASN A 10 8.50 -28.77 -15.98
C ASN A 10 7.32 -28.59 -14.99
N GLN A 11 6.13 -29.13 -15.31
CA GLN A 11 4.93 -28.98 -14.47
C GLN A 11 5.13 -29.52 -13.05
N GLN A 12 5.81 -30.66 -12.90
CA GLN A 12 6.06 -31.23 -11.57
C GLN A 12 6.88 -30.29 -10.69
N TRP A 13 7.84 -29.57 -11.25
CA TRP A 13 8.61 -28.60 -10.50
C TRP A 13 7.77 -27.36 -10.16
N PHE A 14 6.97 -26.85 -11.11
CA PHE A 14 6.05 -25.71 -10.89
C PHE A 14 5.01 -25.96 -9.80
N PHE A 15 4.45 -27.17 -9.74
CA PHE A 15 3.47 -27.58 -8.73
C PHE A 15 4.09 -28.28 -7.52
N SER A 16 5.41 -28.43 -7.49
CA SER A 16 6.10 -28.82 -6.26
C SER A 16 6.04 -27.68 -5.25
N GLY A 17 6.02 -28.01 -3.96
CA GLY A 17 6.06 -26.99 -2.90
C GLY A 17 7.25 -26.02 -3.05
N ALA A 18 8.38 -26.49 -3.61
CA ALA A 18 9.55 -25.65 -3.89
C ALA A 18 9.29 -24.65 -5.04
N GLY A 19 8.65 -25.09 -6.13
CA GLY A 19 8.32 -24.21 -7.26
C GLY A 19 7.31 -23.13 -6.88
N VAL A 20 6.26 -23.50 -6.14
CA VAL A 20 5.27 -22.53 -5.64
C VAL A 20 5.93 -21.51 -4.70
N THR A 21 6.81 -21.95 -3.80
CA THR A 21 7.53 -21.06 -2.89
C THR A 21 8.43 -20.08 -3.64
N LEU A 22 9.12 -20.54 -4.69
CA LEU A 22 9.96 -19.67 -5.53
C LEU A 22 9.12 -18.60 -6.24
N LEU A 23 8.00 -18.99 -6.86
CA LEU A 23 7.12 -18.05 -7.58
C LEU A 23 6.51 -17.01 -6.64
N LEU A 24 6.04 -17.43 -5.46
CA LEU A 24 5.52 -16.52 -4.45
C LEU A 24 6.61 -15.60 -3.91
N GLY A 25 7.82 -16.11 -3.69
CA GLY A 25 8.97 -15.33 -3.25
C GLY A 25 9.36 -14.26 -4.27
N VAL A 26 9.47 -14.63 -5.54
CA VAL A 26 9.74 -13.68 -6.64
C VAL A 26 8.61 -12.65 -6.74
N GLY A 27 7.34 -13.08 -6.69
CA GLY A 27 6.20 -12.17 -6.72
C GLY A 27 6.20 -11.18 -5.54
N TRP A 28 6.58 -11.63 -4.35
CA TRP A 28 6.69 -10.78 -3.17
C TRP A 28 7.83 -9.76 -3.29
N ILE A 29 9.00 -10.18 -3.77
CA ILE A 29 10.14 -9.29 -4.05
C ILE A 29 9.75 -8.24 -5.07
N VAL A 30 9.11 -8.64 -6.17
CA VAL A 30 8.65 -7.70 -7.20
C VAL A 30 7.66 -6.70 -6.62
N LYS A 31 6.65 -7.17 -5.85
CA LYS A 31 5.71 -6.27 -5.17
C LYS A 31 6.43 -5.31 -4.23
N ARG A 32 7.37 -5.79 -3.42
CA ARG A 32 8.06 -4.99 -2.41
C ARG A 32 8.95 -3.89 -3.00
N PHE A 33 9.64 -4.18 -4.11
CA PHE A 33 10.64 -3.26 -4.67
C PHE A 33 10.11 -2.44 -5.85
N PHE A 34 9.14 -2.95 -6.61
CA PHE A 34 8.68 -2.32 -7.84
C PHE A 34 7.24 -1.78 -7.76
N ILE A 35 6.40 -2.32 -6.87
CA ILE A 35 5.05 -1.78 -6.66
C ILE A 35 5.11 -0.80 -5.50
N LYS A 36 5.19 0.49 -5.83
CA LYS A 36 5.01 1.56 -4.84
C LYS A 36 3.56 1.57 -4.36
N ASP A 37 3.36 1.74 -3.06
CA ASP A 37 2.03 2.02 -2.51
C ASP A 37 1.44 3.25 -3.20
N SER A 38 0.21 3.13 -3.69
CA SER A 38 -0.49 4.22 -4.34
C SER A 38 -0.69 5.37 -3.34
N SER A 39 -0.01 6.50 -3.58
CA SER A 39 -0.31 7.75 -2.88
C SER A 39 -1.80 8.06 -3.07
N ILE A 40 -2.52 8.32 -1.97
CA ILE A 40 -3.93 8.73 -2.02
C ILE A 40 -4.01 10.03 -2.81
N ASN A 41 -4.53 9.94 -4.04
CA ASN A 41 -4.75 11.08 -4.91
C ASN A 41 -6.21 11.54 -4.76
N GLN A 42 -6.55 12.06 -3.57
CA GLN A 42 -7.86 12.67 -3.32
C GLN A 42 -7.78 14.18 -3.54
N LYS A 43 -8.77 14.73 -4.25
CA LYS A 43 -9.05 16.16 -4.27
C LYS A 43 -10.05 16.48 -3.16
N GLN A 44 -9.66 17.32 -2.20
CA GLN A 44 -10.58 17.88 -1.20
C GLN A 44 -10.95 19.32 -1.60
N SER A 45 -12.25 19.65 -1.56
CA SER A 45 -12.78 21.00 -1.83
C SER A 45 -13.25 21.65 -0.53
N SER A 46 -12.51 22.66 -0.06
CA SER A 46 -12.67 23.44 1.19
C SER A 46 -13.65 24.63 1.10
N GLY A 47 -14.49 24.90 2.10
CA GLY A 47 -15.24 26.15 2.24
C GLY A 47 -14.45 27.23 3.00
N LYS A 48 -14.99 28.46 3.12
CA LYS A 48 -14.38 29.51 3.95
C LYS A 48 -14.30 29.06 5.41
N ASN A 49 -13.15 29.27 6.05
CA ASN A 49 -12.87 28.94 7.46
C ASN A 49 -12.85 27.44 7.80
N SER A 50 -12.32 26.59 6.91
CA SER A 50 -12.19 25.14 7.13
C SER A 50 -10.73 24.68 7.08
N ILE A 51 -10.39 23.69 7.92
CA ILE A 51 -9.07 23.04 7.95
C ILE A 51 -9.22 21.66 7.31
N ASN A 52 -8.50 21.44 6.21
CA ASN A 52 -8.48 20.17 5.52
C ASN A 52 -7.24 19.38 5.89
N ILE A 53 -7.48 18.17 6.40
CA ILE A 53 -6.40 17.26 6.78
C ILE A 53 -6.66 15.94 6.06
N GLN A 54 -5.76 15.64 5.14
CA GLN A 54 -5.74 14.37 4.43
C GLN A 54 -4.45 13.66 4.80
N SER A 55 -4.59 12.44 5.30
CA SER A 55 -3.46 11.60 5.68
C SER A 55 -3.71 10.18 5.20
N SER A 56 -2.67 9.54 4.67
CA SER A 56 -2.67 8.11 4.39
C SER A 56 -2.36 7.24 5.61
N GLY A 57 -2.01 7.87 6.75
CA GLY A 57 -1.71 7.22 8.03
C GLY A 57 -2.40 7.90 9.21
N ASN A 58 -2.03 7.52 10.44
CA ASN A 58 -2.68 8.04 11.65
C ASN A 58 -2.50 9.56 11.82
N ILE A 59 -3.61 10.24 12.11
CA ILE A 59 -3.61 11.65 12.48
C ILE A 59 -3.79 11.73 14.00
N ASN A 60 -2.77 12.25 14.69
CA ASN A 60 -2.86 12.53 16.12
C ASN A 60 -3.12 14.02 16.32
N PHE A 61 -4.27 14.34 16.90
CA PHE A 61 -4.60 15.71 17.30
C PHE A 61 -4.27 15.89 18.77
N THR A 62 -3.29 16.74 19.06
CA THR A 62 -3.02 17.21 20.43
C THR A 62 -3.46 18.67 20.50
N SER A 63 -4.59 18.92 21.18
CA SER A 63 -5.05 20.28 21.45
C SER A 63 -4.47 20.75 22.77
N SER A 64 -3.49 21.66 22.72
CA SER A 64 -2.88 22.27 23.92
C SER A 64 -3.52 23.61 24.32
N SER A 65 -4.71 23.92 23.82
CA SER A 65 -5.40 25.19 24.13
C SER A 65 -6.76 24.92 24.78
N ILE A 66 -6.73 24.59 26.07
CA ILE A 66 -7.78 25.09 26.96
C ILE A 66 -7.38 26.54 27.25
N LYS A 67 -7.77 27.46 26.35
CA LYS A 67 -7.89 28.86 26.76
C LYS A 67 -9.21 28.96 27.49
N ASN A 68 -9.14 28.99 28.81
CA ASN A 68 -10.25 29.44 29.64
C ASN A 68 -10.44 30.91 29.29
N ASP A 69 -11.38 31.20 28.39
CA ASP A 69 -11.89 32.56 28.22
C ASP A 69 -12.83 32.83 29.40
N THR A 70 -12.23 33.05 30.57
CA THR A 70 -12.88 33.74 31.69
C THR A 70 -12.28 35.13 31.74
N GLU A 71 -13.03 36.13 31.28
CA GLU A 71 -13.08 37.53 31.75
C GLU A 71 -13.56 38.47 30.64
N LYS A 72 -14.86 38.82 30.63
CA LYS A 72 -15.39 40.07 31.19
C LYS A 72 -16.90 40.17 31.01
#